data_AF-A0A0T5Z557-F1
#
_entry.id   AF-A0A0T5Z557-F1
#
_cell.length_a   1.000
_cell.length_b   1.000
_cell.length_c   1.000
_cell.angle_alpha   90.00
_cell.angle_beta   90.00
_cell.angle_gamma   90.00
#
_symmetry.space_group_name_H-M   'P 1'
#
loop_
_entity.id
_entity.type
_entity.pdbx_description
1 polymer ?
#
loop_
_entity_poly.entity_id
_entity_poly.type
_entity_poly.pdbx_seq_one_letter_code
_entity_poly.pdbx_strand_id
1 'polypeptide(L)'
;ASMAPPSSAEMAKLPVVEIGNGTPDSPDYVLHIPAGQTFPVELVIDGSMLQQKAGANTQVSLQRELYLYKQWLSYDGKSWQPTHEQVDFTLSAGLDGEGGKVVVKANDR
;
A
#
# COMPACT_ATOMS: atom_id res chain seq x y z
N ALA A 1 2.26 -19.30 -10.78
CA ALA A 1 1.29 -18.22 -10.99
C ALA A 1 1.83 -17.33 -12.10
N SER A 2 0.98 -16.91 -13.04
CA SER A 2 1.40 -16.18 -14.24
C SER A 2 2.10 -14.86 -13.86
N MET A 3 3.34 -14.68 -14.34
CA MET A 3 4.19 -13.49 -14.15
C MET A 3 3.79 -12.31 -15.06
N ALA A 4 2.61 -12.36 -15.69
CA ALA A 4 2.18 -11.35 -16.65
C ALA A 4 1.44 -10.21 -15.94
N PRO A 5 1.69 -8.94 -16.33
CA PRO A 5 0.93 -7.81 -15.81
C PRO A 5 -0.56 -7.95 -16.09
N PRO A 6 -1.43 -7.43 -15.20
CA PRO A 6 -2.86 -7.42 -15.42
C PRO A 6 -3.18 -6.59 -16.66
N SER A 7 -4.13 -7.03 -17.47
CA SER A 7 -4.60 -6.24 -18.60
C SER A 7 -5.48 -5.08 -18.12
N SER A 8 -5.49 -3.99 -18.89
CA SER A 8 -6.36 -2.84 -18.62
C SER A 8 -7.85 -3.23 -18.58
N ALA A 9 -8.27 -4.21 -19.40
CA ALA A 9 -9.64 -4.72 -19.44
C ALA A 9 -10.02 -5.53 -18.19
N GLU A 10 -9.07 -6.18 -17.53
CA GLU A 10 -9.29 -6.84 -16.24
C GLU A 10 -9.37 -5.81 -15.11
N MET A 11 -8.49 -4.81 -15.11
CA MET A 11 -8.46 -3.77 -14.08
C MET A 11 -9.69 -2.85 -14.13
N ALA A 12 -10.23 -2.57 -15.31
CA ALA A 12 -11.44 -1.75 -15.46
C ALA A 12 -12.71 -2.38 -14.83
N LYS A 13 -12.67 -3.68 -14.49
CA LYS A 13 -13.79 -4.37 -13.83
C LYS A 13 -13.72 -4.31 -12.31
N LEU A 14 -12.57 -3.94 -11.77
CA LEU A 14 -12.35 -3.91 -10.33
C LEU A 14 -12.86 -2.58 -9.76
N PRO A 15 -13.42 -2.60 -8.54
CA PRO A 15 -13.69 -1.36 -7.83
C PRO A 15 -12.37 -0.63 -7.57
N VAL A 16 -12.37 0.68 -7.84
CA VAL A 16 -11.26 1.58 -7.50
C VAL A 16 -11.63 2.28 -6.19
N VAL A 17 -10.72 2.23 -5.23
CA VAL A 17 -10.93 2.72 -3.87
C VAL A 17 -9.87 3.73 -3.57
N GLU A 18 -10.27 4.94 -3.20
CA GLU A 18 -9.31 5.96 -2.80
C GLU A 18 -8.86 5.76 -1.35
N ILE A 19 -7.58 5.99 -1.11
CA ILE A 19 -7.01 5.91 0.23
C ILE A 19 -7.69 6.91 1.19
N GLY A 20 -7.98 6.46 2.41
CA GLY A 20 -8.72 7.21 3.42
C GLY A 20 -10.24 7.04 3.38
N ASN A 21 -10.80 6.36 2.37
CA ASN A 21 -12.24 6.10 2.26
C ASN A 21 -12.68 4.75 2.84
N GLY A 22 -11.79 4.06 3.56
CA GLY A 22 -12.04 2.78 4.19
C GLY A 22 -11.73 1.60 3.29
N THR A 23 -11.39 0.46 3.89
CA THR A 23 -11.13 -0.78 3.16
C THR A 23 -12.45 -1.45 2.78
N PRO A 24 -12.72 -1.76 1.50
CA PRO A 24 -13.96 -2.41 1.10
C PRO A 24 -14.00 -3.87 1.57
N ASP A 25 -15.22 -4.40 1.68
CA ASP A 25 -15.43 -5.83 1.98
C ASP A 25 -14.92 -6.76 0.86
N SER A 26 -14.78 -6.25 -0.36
CA SER A 26 -14.20 -7.01 -1.48
C SER A 26 -12.69 -7.15 -1.30
N PRO A 27 -12.14 -8.38 -1.33
CA PRO A 27 -10.69 -8.60 -1.29
C PRO A 27 -9.99 -8.26 -2.61
N ASP A 28 -10.73 -8.01 -3.69
CA ASP A 28 -10.19 -7.70 -5.01
C ASP A 28 -10.63 -6.29 -5.42
N TYR A 29 -9.71 -5.33 -5.29
CA TYR A 29 -9.91 -3.92 -5.60
C TYR A 29 -8.58 -3.27 -5.99
N VAL A 30 -8.67 -2.14 -6.69
CA VAL A 30 -7.51 -1.28 -6.97
C VAL A 30 -7.49 -0.16 -5.94
N LEU A 31 -6.39 -0.02 -5.19
CA LEU A 31 -6.17 1.13 -4.31
C LEU A 31 -5.64 2.30 -5.14
N HIS A 32 -6.29 3.44 -5.08
CA HIS A 32 -5.91 4.68 -5.72
C HIS A 32 -5.44 5.69 -4.65
N ILE A 33 -4.24 6.24 -4.85
CA ILE A 33 -3.66 7.28 -4.00
C ILE A 33 -3.47 8.52 -4.88
N PRO A 34 -4.35 9.52 -4.80
CA PRO A 34 -4.22 10.73 -5.60
C PRO A 34 -2.96 11.53 -5.23
N ALA A 35 -2.36 12.18 -6.23
CA ALA A 35 -1.24 13.10 -5.99
C ALA A 35 -1.66 14.23 -5.04
N GLY A 36 -0.83 14.51 -4.04
CA GLY A 36 -1.08 15.56 -3.06
C GLY A 36 -2.14 15.24 -2.01
N GLN A 37 -2.88 14.13 -2.13
CA GLN A 37 -3.80 13.69 -1.08
C GLN A 37 -3.01 13.20 0.13
N THR A 38 -3.36 13.78 1.28
CA THR A 38 -2.78 13.37 2.55
C THR A 38 -3.51 12.16 3.11
N PHE A 39 -2.78 11.14 3.53
CA PHE A 39 -3.33 9.95 4.17
C PHE A 39 -2.55 9.57 5.43
N PRO A 40 -3.20 8.91 6.41
CA PRO A 40 -2.56 8.51 7.64
C PRO A 40 -1.60 7.33 7.42
N VAL A 41 -0.50 7.32 8.14
CA VAL A 41 0.43 6.18 8.23
C VAL A 41 0.70 5.87 9.70
N GLU A 42 0.50 4.62 10.08
CA GLU A 42 0.84 4.08 11.40
C GLU A 42 2.22 3.41 11.35
N LEU A 43 3.15 3.88 12.19
CA LEU A 43 4.39 3.18 12.50
C LEU A 43 4.20 2.37 13.79
N VAL A 44 4.48 1.08 13.72
CA VAL A 44 4.48 0.16 14.88
C VAL A 44 5.85 -0.47 15.04
N ILE A 45 6.40 -0.37 16.25
CA ILE A 45 7.67 -0.99 16.65
C ILE A 45 7.35 -2.02 17.73
N ASP A 46 7.68 -3.29 17.47
CA ASP A 46 7.29 -4.43 18.30
C ASP A 46 8.39 -5.51 18.30
N GLY A 47 8.42 -6.39 19.30
CA GLY A 47 9.35 -7.52 19.36
C GLY A 47 9.94 -7.80 20.75
N SER A 48 10.63 -8.94 20.89
CA SER A 48 11.09 -9.46 22.19
C SER A 48 12.15 -8.61 22.88
N MET A 49 12.91 -7.83 22.12
CA MET A 49 13.97 -6.95 22.65
C MET A 49 13.41 -5.70 23.35
N LEU A 50 12.14 -5.39 23.13
CA LEU A 50 11.53 -4.16 23.61
C LEU A 50 10.93 -4.38 25.00
N GLN A 51 11.21 -3.47 25.93
CA GLN A 51 10.52 -3.46 27.23
C GLN A 51 9.03 -3.12 27.09
N GLN A 52 8.67 -2.36 26.05
CA GLN A 52 7.29 -2.02 25.70
C GLN A 52 7.18 -1.72 24.21
N LYS A 53 6.00 -1.94 23.64
CA LYS A 53 5.68 -1.56 22.26
C LYS A 53 5.73 -0.04 22.11
N ALA A 54 6.12 0.42 20.92
CA ALA A 54 6.13 1.84 20.58
C ALA A 54 5.50 2.05 19.19
N GLY A 55 5.04 3.27 18.94
CA GLY A 55 4.48 3.62 17.64
C GLY A 55 4.26 5.11 17.50
N ALA A 56 3.98 5.53 16.27
CA ALA A 56 3.66 6.91 15.93
C ALA A 56 2.68 6.93 14.77
N ASN A 57 1.76 7.89 14.79
CA ASN A 57 0.91 8.20 13.65
C ASN A 57 1.45 9.43 12.95
N THR A 58 1.53 9.39 11.63
CA THR A 58 1.91 10.53 10.80
C THR A 58 0.95 10.68 9.63
N GLN A 59 1.09 11.78 8.92
CA GLN A 59 0.38 12.06 7.68
C GLN A 59 1.41 12.24 6.56
N VAL A 60 1.16 11.61 5.42
CA VAL A 60 2.02 11.70 4.24
C VAL A 60 1.19 12.00 3.01
N SER A 61 1.81 12.59 1.99
CA SER A 61 1.22 12.76 0.67
C SER A 61 2.24 12.36 -0.39
N LEU A 62 1.76 11.81 -1.51
CA LEU A 62 2.62 11.46 -2.63
C LEU A 62 2.69 12.61 -3.64
N GLN A 63 3.85 12.78 -4.27
CA GLN A 63 4.02 13.78 -5.34
C GLN A 63 3.34 13.36 -6.65
N ARG A 64 3.05 12.07 -6.82
CA ARG A 64 2.45 11.47 -8.01
C ARG A 64 1.33 10.56 -7.59
N GLU A 65 0.31 10.45 -8.44
CA GLU A 65 -0.76 9.49 -8.22
C GLU A 65 -0.24 8.06 -8.34
N LEU A 66 -0.89 7.14 -7.64
CA LEU A 66 -0.49 5.74 -7.59
C LEU A 66 -1.71 4.83 -7.57
N TYR A 67 -1.68 3.80 -8.40
CA TYR A 67 -2.63 2.69 -8.38
C TYR A 67 -1.91 1.42 -7.96
N LEU A 68 -2.46 0.72 -6.98
CA LEU A 68 -1.90 -0.52 -6.45
C LEU A 68 -2.91 -1.66 -6.58
N TYR A 69 -2.42 -2.79 -7.08
CA TYR A 69 -3.19 -4.03 -7.18
C TYR A 69 -2.29 -5.24 -6.95
N LYS A 70 -2.44 -5.91 -5.80
CA LYS A 70 -1.59 -7.05 -5.41
C LYS A 70 -0.10 -6.68 -5.49
N GLN A 71 0.62 -7.23 -6.46
CA GLN A 71 2.06 -6.99 -6.70
C GLN A 71 2.33 -5.99 -7.84
N TRP A 72 1.29 -5.34 -8.34
CA TRP A 72 1.33 -4.44 -9.49
C TRP A 72 1.09 -3.01 -9.07
N LEU A 73 1.78 -2.12 -9.78
CA LEU A 73 1.74 -0.68 -9.62
C LEU A 73 1.48 -0.03 -10.97
N SER A 74 0.70 1.04 -10.97
CA SER A 74 0.49 1.89 -12.13
C SER A 74 0.45 3.36 -11.74
N TYR A 75 0.95 4.24 -12.62
CA TYR A 75 0.88 5.69 -12.47
C TYR A 75 -0.26 6.33 -13.28
N ASP A 76 -1.00 5.54 -14.06
CA ASP A 76 -2.06 5.99 -14.96
C ASP A 76 -3.32 5.09 -14.92
N GLY A 77 -3.30 4.06 -14.07
CA GLY A 77 -4.34 3.03 -13.94
C GLY A 77 -4.42 2.06 -15.13
N LYS A 78 -3.53 2.16 -16.11
CA LYS A 78 -3.60 1.44 -17.40
C LYS A 78 -2.35 0.61 -17.66
N SER A 79 -1.19 1.15 -17.33
CA SER A 79 0.13 0.59 -17.54
C SER A 79 0.64 0.03 -16.22
N TRP A 80 0.68 -1.29 -16.11
CA TRP A 80 0.98 -1.99 -14.86
C TRP A 80 2.38 -2.60 -14.88
N GLN A 81 3.12 -2.38 -13.81
CA GLN A 81 4.50 -2.82 -13.64
C GLN A 81 4.66 -3.48 -12.27
N PRO A 82 5.61 -4.42 -12.09
CA PRO A 82 5.83 -5.03 -10.79
C PRO A 82 6.26 -3.97 -9.77
N THR A 83 5.60 -3.93 -8.60
CA THR A 83 5.86 -2.91 -7.58
C THR A 83 7.32 -2.89 -7.12
N HIS A 84 7.93 -4.08 -6.99
CA HIS A 84 9.31 -4.26 -6.51
C HIS A 84 10.40 -3.75 -7.46
N GLU A 85 10.08 -3.50 -8.73
CA GLU A 85 11.03 -2.94 -9.71
C GLU A 85 10.99 -1.41 -9.75
N GLN A 86 9.91 -0.81 -9.25
CA GLN A 86 9.66 0.64 -9.35
C GLN A 86 9.84 1.37 -8.03
N VAL A 87 9.63 0.67 -6.89
CA VAL A 87 9.62 1.33 -5.59
C VAL A 87 10.24 0.45 -4.51
N ASP A 88 11.30 0.95 -3.87
CA ASP A 88 12.00 0.35 -2.72
C ASP A 88 11.23 0.56 -1.39
N PHE A 89 9.89 0.59 -1.41
CA PHE A 89 9.15 0.61 -0.15
C PHE A 89 9.16 -0.80 0.47
N THR A 90 10.04 -1.00 1.44
CA THR A 90 9.85 -2.06 2.45
C THR A 90 8.75 -1.62 3.42
N LEU A 91 7.51 -1.57 2.95
CA LEU A 91 6.32 -1.44 3.79
C LEU A 91 6.04 -2.82 4.36
N SER A 92 6.70 -3.16 5.47
CA SER A 92 6.58 -4.45 6.15
C SER A 92 5.17 -4.73 6.74
N ALA A 93 4.16 -3.89 6.46
CA ALA A 93 2.77 -4.18 6.79
C ALA A 93 1.70 -3.76 5.75
N GLY A 94 2.06 -3.13 4.62
CA GLY A 94 1.14 -2.85 3.50
C GLY A 94 0.41 -1.50 3.52
N LEU A 95 -0.37 -1.26 2.46
CA LEU A 95 -1.27 -0.12 2.28
C LEU A 95 -2.69 -0.65 2.02
N ASP A 96 -3.71 0.00 2.55
CA ASP A 96 -5.12 -0.31 2.28
C ASP A 96 -5.97 0.96 2.13
N GLY A 97 -7.29 0.80 2.09
CA GLY A 97 -8.21 1.92 1.95
C GLY A 97 -8.28 2.84 3.18
N GLU A 98 -7.71 2.46 4.32
CA GLU A 98 -7.65 3.30 5.53
C GLU A 98 -6.35 4.11 5.60
N GLY A 99 -5.25 3.56 5.11
CA GLY A 99 -3.96 4.25 5.12
C GLY A 99 -2.77 3.30 4.94
N GLY A 100 -1.62 3.71 5.47
CA GLY A 100 -0.43 2.87 5.47
C GLY A 100 -0.07 2.33 6.85
N LYS A 101 0.55 1.15 6.88
CA LYS A 101 1.12 0.59 8.11
C LYS A 101 2.55 0.11 7.87
N VAL A 102 3.45 0.53 8.74
CA VAL A 102 4.85 0.07 8.78
C VAL A 102 5.08 -0.65 10.09
N VAL A 103 5.58 -1.90 10.01
CA VAL A 103 5.90 -2.70 11.20
C VAL A 103 7.40 -2.98 11.24
N VAL A 104 8.05 -2.53 12.31
CA VAL A 104 9.45 -2.86 12.61
C VAL A 104 9.47 -3.94 13.70
N LYS A 105 10.14 -5.06 13.42
CA LYS A 105 10.33 -6.17 14.37
C LYS A 105 11.74 -6.18 14.94
N ALA A 106 11.86 -6.06 16.26
CA ALA A 106 13.13 -6.14 17.00
C ALA A 106 13.12 -7.36 17.94
N ASN A 107 13.71 -8.47 17.49
CA ASN A 107 13.74 -9.73 18.22
C ASN A 107 15.17 -10.15 18.56
N ASP A 108 15.32 -10.83 19.70
CA ASP A 108 16.54 -11.55 20.03
C ASP A 108 16.76 -12.69 19.02
N ARG A 109 18.02 -13.04 18.77
CA ARG A 109 18.40 -14.13 17.85
C ARG A 109 18.38 -15.49 18.53
#